data_AF-A0A177TN17-F1
#
_entry.id   AF-A0A177TN17-F1
#
_cell.length_a   1.000
_cell.length_b   1.000
_cell.length_c   1.000
_cell.angle_alpha   90.00
_cell.angle_beta   90.00
_cell.angle_gamma   90.00
#
_symmetry.space_group_name_H-M   'P 1'
#
loop_
_entity.id
_entity.type
_entity.pdbx_description
1 polymer ?
#
loop_
_entity_poly.entity_id
_entity_poly.type
_entity_poly.pdbx_seq_one_letter_code
_entity_poly.pdbx_strand_id
1 'polypeptide(L)'
;MSLPRRMARVAGDIGTAAGGSSPSPSTLRRLMKEWETIQTEIPPPSSSTRTSSASAPVDLLELRPWDADGEDLFEWFAVMRGPVGGAYEGGVFELSIQVPPQYPTKPPKMSFKTRIWHPNVSWKNGEICLDILAAQWSPAWTLSSACTAVLALLDAPEPDSPLNVDAANVLRSKDMIAYRSACQMYTQIHASGSNSY
;
A
#
# COMPACT_ATOMS: atom_id res chain seq x y z
N MET A 1 -12.25 -22.58 22.14
CA MET A 1 -12.08 -21.46 23.10
C MET A 1 -12.44 -20.18 22.38
N SER A 2 -13.28 -19.36 23.01
CA SER A 2 -14.10 -18.29 22.41
C SER A 2 -13.30 -17.02 22.05
N LEU A 3 -13.61 -16.41 20.90
CA LEU A 3 -13.08 -15.12 20.42
C LEU A 3 -13.63 -13.93 21.24
N PRO A 4 -12.82 -12.92 21.58
CA PRO A 4 -13.34 -11.67 22.13
C PRO A 4 -13.91 -10.73 21.04
N ARG A 5 -15.09 -10.16 21.34
CA ARG A 5 -15.81 -9.12 20.59
C ARG A 5 -15.23 -7.71 20.83
N ARG A 6 -15.52 -6.81 19.88
CA ARG A 6 -15.33 -5.33 19.77
C ARG A 6 -14.03 -4.92 19.08
N MET A 7 -14.05 -4.02 18.08
CA MET A 7 -14.87 -2.80 17.99
C MET A 7 -15.59 -2.59 16.66
N ALA A 8 -16.77 -1.97 16.75
CA ALA A 8 -17.63 -1.60 15.65
C ALA A 8 -17.51 -0.09 15.33
N ARG A 9 -17.69 0.21 14.03
CA ARG A 9 -18.09 1.48 13.38
C ARG A 9 -17.07 2.63 13.34
N VAL A 10 -16.53 2.84 12.13
CA VAL A 10 -16.91 3.99 11.30
C VAL A 10 -17.37 3.45 9.95
N ALA A 11 -18.67 3.18 9.83
CA ALA A 11 -19.34 3.11 8.55
C ALA A 11 -19.94 4.50 8.31
N GLY A 12 -19.45 5.19 7.29
CA GLY A 12 -19.93 6.49 6.86
C GLY A 12 -19.68 6.65 5.38
N ASP A 13 -20.74 6.42 4.60
CA ASP A 13 -20.99 6.85 3.22
C ASP A 13 -19.86 6.70 2.19
N ILE A 14 -19.94 5.62 1.40
CA ILE A 14 -19.68 5.71 -0.05
C ILE A 14 -20.89 5.12 -0.76
N GLY A 15 -21.55 6.00 -1.52
CA GLY A 15 -22.81 5.78 -2.16
C GLY A 15 -22.83 4.61 -3.14
N THR A 16 -24.02 4.04 -3.22
CA THR A 16 -24.53 3.15 -4.25
C THR A 16 -24.25 3.74 -5.64
N ALA A 17 -23.32 3.15 -6.39
CA ALA A 17 -23.22 3.33 -7.84
C ALA A 17 -23.32 1.96 -8.51
N ALA A 18 -24.45 1.76 -9.17
CA ALA A 18 -24.80 0.60 -9.97
C ALA A 18 -23.83 0.41 -11.15
N GLY A 19 -23.54 -0.86 -11.49
CA GLY A 19 -22.84 -1.25 -12.72
C GLY A 19 -21.56 -2.08 -12.55
N GLY A 20 -21.45 -2.93 -11.52
CA GLY A 20 -20.31 -3.83 -11.35
C GLY A 20 -20.47 -5.13 -12.13
N SER A 21 -19.69 -5.33 -13.20
CA SER A 21 -19.50 -6.66 -13.80
C SER A 21 -19.05 -7.63 -12.71
N SER A 22 -19.72 -8.77 -12.57
CA SER A 22 -19.32 -9.81 -11.61
C SER A 22 -17.86 -10.22 -11.86
N PRO A 23 -17.09 -10.50 -10.80
CA PRO A 23 -15.70 -10.89 -10.95
C PRO A 23 -15.55 -12.16 -11.78
N SER A 24 -14.59 -12.17 -12.70
CA SER A 24 -14.36 -13.35 -13.53
C SER A 24 -13.79 -14.50 -12.68
N PRO A 25 -14.15 -15.77 -12.95
CA PRO A 25 -13.54 -16.93 -12.27
C PRO A 25 -12.02 -16.99 -12.41
N SER A 26 -11.47 -16.46 -13.52
CA SER A 26 -10.02 -16.35 -13.73
C SER A 26 -9.36 -15.34 -12.78
N THR A 27 -10.01 -14.20 -12.52
CA THR A 27 -9.51 -13.19 -11.58
C THR A 27 -9.44 -13.75 -10.16
N LEU A 28 -10.50 -14.43 -9.72
CA LEU A 28 -10.53 -15.09 -8.41
C LEU A 28 -9.42 -16.12 -8.26
N ARG A 29 -9.23 -17.00 -9.25
CA ARG A 29 -8.13 -17.99 -9.24
C ARG A 29 -6.76 -17.33 -9.17
N ARG A 30 -6.56 -16.21 -9.87
CA ARG A 30 -5.31 -15.45 -9.81
C ARG A 30 -5.07 -14.90 -8.41
N LEU A 31 -6.07 -14.28 -7.79
CA LEU A 31 -5.97 -13.71 -6.45
C LEU A 31 -5.74 -14.77 -5.37
N MET A 32 -6.42 -15.91 -5.46
CA MET A 32 -6.18 -17.06 -4.57
C MET A 32 -4.73 -17.55 -4.66
N LYS A 33 -4.19 -17.69 -5.89
CA LYS A 33 -2.80 -18.10 -6.08
C LYS A 33 -1.80 -17.08 -5.52
N GLU A 34 -2.07 -15.79 -5.70
CA GLU A 34 -1.26 -14.73 -5.10
C GLU A 34 -1.33 -14.78 -3.58
N TRP A 35 -2.51 -15.01 -3.00
CA TRP A 35 -2.67 -15.17 -1.56
C TRP A 35 -1.84 -16.32 -0.99
N GLU A 36 -1.92 -17.50 -1.61
CA GLU A 36 -1.11 -18.67 -1.22
C GLU A 36 0.39 -18.35 -1.28
N THR A 37 0.83 -17.64 -2.33
CA THR A 37 2.24 -17.24 -2.49
C THR A 37 2.65 -16.28 -1.37
N ILE A 38 1.83 -15.27 -1.09
CA ILE A 38 2.09 -14.27 -0.04
C ILE A 38 2.19 -14.91 1.34
N GLN A 39 1.33 -15.88 1.66
CA GLN A 39 1.40 -16.61 2.94
C GLN A 39 2.72 -17.37 3.12
N THR A 40 3.39 -17.75 2.03
CA THR A 40 4.71 -18.40 2.09
C THR A 40 5.87 -17.40 2.14
N GLU A 41 5.72 -16.23 1.53
CA GLU A 41 6.76 -15.21 1.46
C GLU A 41 6.79 -14.28 2.68
N ILE A 42 5.62 -13.97 3.22
CA ILE A 42 5.43 -13.03 4.34
C ILE A 42 4.79 -13.81 5.49
N PRO A 43 5.59 -14.50 6.32
CA PRO A 43 5.06 -15.28 7.42
C PRO A 43 4.48 -14.36 8.50
N PRO A 44 3.49 -14.84 9.27
CA PRO A 44 2.82 -14.03 10.29
C PRO A 44 3.82 -13.55 11.37
N PRO A 45 3.55 -12.39 12.01
CA PRO A 45 4.44 -11.76 12.98
C PRO A 45 4.78 -12.62 14.21
N SER A 46 4.05 -13.71 14.46
CA SER A 46 4.31 -14.67 15.55
C SER A 46 5.45 -15.65 15.27
N SER A 47 5.95 -15.72 14.03
CA SER A 47 7.05 -16.61 13.67
C SER A 47 8.39 -15.96 14.01
N SER A 48 9.05 -16.45 15.07
CA SER A 48 10.29 -15.90 15.63
C SER A 48 11.54 -16.13 14.74
N THR A 49 11.35 -16.46 13.46
CA THR A 49 12.42 -16.88 12.56
C THR A 49 12.33 -16.09 11.27
N ARG A 50 12.77 -14.83 11.30
CA ARG A 50 13.16 -14.11 10.07
C ARG A 50 14.43 -14.78 9.51
N THR A 51 14.27 -15.94 8.91
CA THR A 51 15.26 -16.47 7.98
C THR A 51 15.13 -15.65 6.71
N SER A 52 16.14 -14.85 6.41
CA SER A 52 16.24 -14.06 5.18
C SER A 52 16.23 -15.00 3.97
N SER A 53 15.04 -15.33 3.45
CA SER A 53 14.89 -15.82 2.09
C SER A 53 14.98 -14.63 1.14
N ALA A 54 15.66 -14.81 0.02
CA ALA A 54 16.09 -13.75 -0.88
C ALA A 54 14.98 -13.15 -1.78
N SER A 55 13.69 -13.30 -1.44
CA SER A 55 12.59 -12.91 -2.34
C SER A 55 11.48 -12.05 -1.74
N ALA A 56 11.27 -12.03 -0.41
CA ALA A 56 10.30 -11.10 0.18
C ALA A 56 10.97 -9.72 0.38
N PRO A 57 10.34 -8.61 -0.05
CA PRO A 57 10.84 -7.29 0.26
C PRO A 57 10.88 -7.14 1.79
N VAL A 58 12.05 -6.90 2.36
CA VAL A 58 12.25 -6.74 3.82
C VAL A 58 11.31 -5.67 4.41
N ASP A 59 10.87 -4.76 3.56
CA ASP A 59 10.05 -3.62 3.89
C ASP A 59 8.54 -3.85 3.68
N LEU A 60 8.09 -5.00 3.17
CA LEU A 60 6.68 -5.38 3.14
C LEU A 60 6.38 -6.29 4.34
N LEU A 61 5.82 -5.71 5.40
CA LEU A 61 5.61 -6.38 6.69
C LEU A 61 4.35 -7.24 6.72
N GLU A 62 3.32 -6.82 5.99
CA GLU A 62 2.03 -7.50 5.94
C GLU A 62 1.40 -7.25 4.57
N LEU A 63 0.79 -8.27 3.99
CA LEU A 63 -0.09 -8.15 2.83
C LEU A 63 -1.15 -9.25 2.94
N ARG A 64 -2.42 -8.87 3.02
CA ARG A 64 -3.53 -9.83 3.17
C ARG A 64 -4.87 -9.28 2.69
N PRO A 65 -5.88 -10.13 2.45
CA PRO A 65 -7.25 -9.67 2.30
C PRO A 65 -7.69 -8.83 3.49
N TRP A 66 -8.53 -7.81 3.23
CA TRP A 66 -9.07 -6.94 4.27
C TRP A 66 -10.01 -7.72 5.19
N ASP A 67 -10.86 -8.56 4.59
CA ASP A 67 -11.71 -9.51 5.30
C ASP A 67 -10.88 -10.63 5.93
N ALA A 68 -11.04 -10.82 7.23
CA ALA A 68 -10.28 -11.81 8.01
C ALA A 68 -10.65 -13.25 7.65
N ASP A 69 -11.87 -13.46 7.15
CA ASP A 69 -12.33 -14.77 6.67
C ASP A 69 -11.90 -15.02 5.21
N GLY A 70 -11.39 -13.99 4.51
CA GLY A 70 -10.88 -14.08 3.15
C GLY A 70 -11.95 -14.36 2.10
N GLU A 71 -13.22 -14.05 2.39
CA GLU A 71 -14.32 -14.27 1.44
C GLU A 71 -14.31 -13.21 0.33
N ASP A 72 -13.90 -11.99 0.65
CA ASP A 72 -13.65 -10.93 -0.32
C ASP A 72 -12.16 -10.74 -0.62
N LEU A 73 -11.76 -11.20 -1.81
CA LEU A 73 -10.40 -11.04 -2.34
C LEU A 73 -10.23 -9.76 -3.19
N PHE A 74 -11.21 -8.86 -3.22
CA PHE A 74 -11.10 -7.60 -3.97
C PHE A 74 -10.68 -6.40 -3.11
N GLU A 75 -10.62 -6.56 -1.80
CA GLU A 75 -10.07 -5.57 -0.87
C GLU A 75 -8.92 -6.17 -0.07
N TRP A 76 -7.80 -5.45 -0.03
CA TRP A 76 -6.57 -5.90 0.61
C TRP A 76 -5.98 -4.80 1.50
N PHE A 77 -5.20 -5.25 2.48
CA PHE A 77 -4.44 -4.45 3.40
C PHE A 77 -2.96 -4.75 3.24
N ALA A 78 -2.13 -3.70 3.28
CA ALA A 78 -0.69 -3.86 3.36
C ALA A 78 -0.10 -2.98 4.46
N VAL A 79 0.97 -3.46 5.08
CA VAL A 79 1.81 -2.69 6.00
C VAL A 79 3.22 -2.71 5.47
N MET A 80 3.81 -1.53 5.31
CA MET A 80 5.15 -1.37 4.77
C MET A 80 6.04 -0.53 5.69
N ARG A 81 7.31 -0.88 5.78
CA ARG A 81 8.34 -0.06 6.41
C ARG A 81 8.88 0.95 5.41
N GLY A 82 9.11 2.17 5.85
CA GLY A 82 9.77 3.18 5.02
C GLY A 82 11.19 2.75 4.64
N PRO A 83 11.66 3.04 3.40
CA PRO A 83 12.99 2.65 2.94
C PRO A 83 14.12 3.16 3.84
N VAL A 84 15.11 2.30 4.11
CA VAL A 84 16.30 2.64 4.90
C VAL A 84 17.17 3.63 4.13
N GLY A 85 17.64 4.69 4.80
CA GLY A 85 18.39 5.80 4.19
C GLY A 85 17.52 6.79 3.42
N GLY A 86 16.21 6.52 3.30
CA GLY A 86 15.24 7.35 2.60
C GLY A 86 14.64 8.45 3.47
N ALA A 87 13.84 9.33 2.86
CA ALA A 87 13.16 10.44 3.57
C ALA A 87 12.04 9.98 4.52
N TYR A 88 11.65 8.71 4.41
CA TYR A 88 10.57 8.06 5.17
C TYR A 88 11.09 6.99 6.13
N GLU A 89 12.41 6.90 6.32
CA GLU A 89 13.05 5.91 7.20
C GLU A 89 12.43 5.92 8.61
N GLY A 90 12.23 4.73 9.17
CA GLY A 90 11.64 4.54 10.49
C GLY A 90 10.11 4.63 10.54
N GLY A 91 9.46 5.00 9.43
CA GLY A 91 8.01 4.99 9.31
C GLY A 91 7.42 3.58 9.09
N VAL A 92 6.22 3.36 9.61
CA VAL A 92 5.36 2.23 9.27
C VAL A 92 4.07 2.75 8.62
N PHE A 93 3.83 2.32 7.39
CA PHE A 93 2.76 2.83 6.54
C PHE A 93 1.73 1.75 6.24
N GLU A 94 0.48 2.06 6.52
CA GLU A 94 -0.67 1.22 6.20
C GLU A 94 -1.27 1.64 4.86
N LEU A 95 -1.64 0.67 4.03
CA LEU A 95 -2.24 0.89 2.73
C LEU A 95 -3.53 0.07 2.58
N SER A 96 -4.50 0.65 1.89
CA SER A 96 -5.62 -0.08 1.30
C SER A 96 -5.39 -0.30 -0.19
N ILE A 97 -5.76 -1.49 -0.65
CA ILE A 97 -5.61 -1.92 -2.03
C ILE A 97 -6.97 -2.44 -2.50
N GLN A 98 -7.50 -1.85 -3.57
CA GLN A 98 -8.76 -2.26 -4.20
C GLN A 98 -8.45 -2.89 -5.56
N VAL A 99 -8.81 -4.16 -5.70
CA VAL A 99 -8.61 -4.91 -6.93
C VAL A 99 -9.82 -4.74 -7.84
N PRO A 100 -9.67 -4.33 -9.10
CA PRO A 100 -10.80 -4.22 -10.02
C PRO A 100 -11.24 -5.62 -10.53
N PRO A 101 -12.49 -5.79 -10.96
CA PRO A 101 -12.97 -7.05 -11.57
C PRO A 101 -12.19 -7.49 -12.82
N GLN A 102 -11.50 -6.55 -13.50
CA GLN A 102 -10.68 -6.81 -14.69
C GLN A 102 -9.22 -7.16 -14.35
N TYR A 103 -8.87 -7.34 -13.08
CA TYR A 103 -7.54 -7.76 -12.69
C TYR A 103 -7.18 -9.14 -13.28
N PRO A 104 -5.94 -9.36 -13.77
CA PRO A 104 -4.79 -8.44 -13.73
C PRO A 104 -4.62 -7.55 -14.98
N THR A 105 -5.60 -7.49 -15.89
CA THR A 105 -5.54 -6.62 -17.07
C THR A 105 -5.53 -5.13 -16.68
N LYS A 106 -6.22 -4.76 -15.61
CA LYS A 106 -6.15 -3.43 -14.99
C LYS A 106 -5.42 -3.51 -13.65
N PRO A 107 -4.60 -2.49 -13.30
CA PRO A 107 -3.91 -2.43 -12.01
C PRO A 107 -4.89 -2.28 -10.83
N PRO A 108 -4.47 -2.67 -9.62
CA PRO A 108 -5.20 -2.31 -8.41
C PRO A 108 -5.13 -0.80 -8.16
N LYS A 109 -6.13 -0.27 -7.45
CA LYS A 109 -6.06 1.09 -6.87
C LYS A 109 -5.45 0.99 -5.49
N MET A 110 -4.48 1.84 -5.18
CA MET A 110 -3.78 1.83 -3.91
C MET A 110 -3.88 3.20 -3.24
N SER A 111 -4.08 3.21 -1.93
CA SER A 111 -4.08 4.43 -1.13
C SER A 111 -3.43 4.20 0.22
N PHE A 112 -2.67 5.18 0.68
CA PHE A 112 -2.16 5.23 2.03
C PHE A 112 -3.29 5.52 3.02
N LYS A 113 -3.44 4.66 4.03
CA LYS A 113 -4.24 4.93 5.23
C LYS A 113 -3.46 5.79 6.22
N THR A 114 -2.15 5.53 6.34
CA THR A 114 -1.24 6.39 7.09
C THR A 114 -1.02 7.69 6.32
N ARG A 115 -1.27 8.84 6.95
CA ARG A 115 -1.03 10.13 6.30
C ARG A 115 0.45 10.29 5.96
N ILE A 116 0.74 10.61 4.70
CA ILE A 116 2.10 10.76 4.17
C ILE A 116 2.21 12.04 3.36
N TRP A 117 3.33 12.75 3.53
CA TRP A 117 3.66 13.92 2.71
C TRP A 117 4.56 13.46 1.57
N HIS A 118 4.02 13.37 0.35
CA HIS A 118 4.71 12.86 -0.83
C HIS A 118 4.13 13.49 -2.12
N PRO A 119 4.93 13.86 -3.14
CA PRO A 119 4.44 14.49 -4.38
C PRO A 119 3.32 13.74 -5.09
N ASN A 120 3.43 12.42 -5.15
CA ASN A 120 2.49 11.55 -5.88
C ASN A 120 1.40 10.91 -5.02
N VAL A 121 1.23 11.38 -3.79
CA VAL A 121 0.17 10.91 -2.89
C VAL A 121 -0.74 12.07 -2.53
N SER A 122 -2.04 11.88 -2.71
CA SER A 122 -3.03 12.87 -2.31
C SER A 122 -3.04 13.07 -0.80
N TRP A 123 -2.80 14.30 -0.35
CA TRP A 123 -2.86 14.67 1.06
C TRP A 123 -4.22 14.40 1.71
N LYS A 124 -5.30 14.48 0.93
CA LYS A 124 -6.68 14.41 1.43
C LYS A 124 -7.11 12.98 1.77
N ASN A 125 -6.82 12.03 0.90
CA ASN A 125 -7.36 10.67 0.95
C ASN A 125 -6.28 9.58 0.80
N GLY A 126 -5.00 9.95 0.68
CA GLY A 126 -3.88 9.02 0.54
C GLY A 126 -3.81 8.31 -0.81
N GLU A 127 -4.65 8.69 -1.79
CA GLU A 127 -4.63 8.09 -3.12
C GLU A 127 -3.26 8.24 -3.78
N ILE A 128 -2.74 7.14 -4.32
CA ILE A 128 -1.50 7.12 -5.09
C ILE A 128 -1.85 7.37 -6.55
N CYS A 129 -1.07 8.22 -7.23
CA CYS A 129 -1.30 8.57 -8.63
C CYS A 129 -1.39 7.31 -9.52
N LEU A 130 -2.56 7.11 -10.13
CA LEU A 130 -2.82 5.94 -10.98
C LEU A 130 -1.92 5.90 -12.21
N ASP A 131 -1.51 7.05 -12.75
CA ASP A 131 -0.67 7.10 -13.94
C ASP A 131 0.72 6.48 -13.69
N ILE A 132 1.22 6.59 -12.46
CA ILE A 132 2.50 5.98 -12.06
C ILE A 132 2.41 4.47 -12.04
N LEU A 133 1.34 3.94 -11.43
CA LEU A 133 1.11 2.49 -11.40
C LEU A 133 0.76 1.95 -12.79
N ALA A 134 -0.09 2.65 -13.53
CA ALA A 134 -0.58 2.22 -14.84
C ALA A 134 0.51 2.24 -15.92
N ALA A 135 1.46 3.19 -15.88
CA ALA A 135 2.53 3.28 -16.87
C ALA A 135 3.46 2.06 -16.89
N GLN A 136 3.67 1.41 -15.73
CA GLN A 136 4.54 0.25 -15.60
C GLN A 136 3.76 -1.07 -15.46
N TRP A 137 2.44 -0.99 -15.27
CA TRP A 137 1.62 -2.16 -15.02
C TRP A 137 1.60 -3.11 -16.22
N SER A 138 1.80 -4.40 -15.93
CA SER A 138 1.50 -5.47 -16.87
C SER A 138 0.80 -6.61 -16.13
N PRO A 139 0.00 -7.45 -16.83
CA PRO A 139 -0.65 -8.60 -16.21
C PRO A 139 0.28 -9.62 -15.55
N ALA A 140 1.60 -9.50 -15.76
CA ALA A 140 2.61 -10.31 -15.09
C ALA A 140 2.81 -9.90 -13.61
N TRP A 141 2.52 -8.64 -13.27
CA TRP A 141 2.70 -8.10 -11.92
C TRP A 141 1.72 -8.74 -10.91
N THR A 142 2.10 -8.68 -9.64
CA THR A 142 1.32 -9.15 -8.49
C THR A 142 1.02 -8.00 -7.54
N LEU A 143 0.15 -8.23 -6.55
CA LEU A 143 -0.09 -7.27 -5.47
C LEU A 143 1.19 -6.99 -4.66
N SER A 144 2.02 -8.00 -4.45
CA SER A 144 3.33 -7.86 -3.78
C SER A 144 4.28 -6.98 -4.60
N SER A 145 4.42 -7.22 -5.92
CA SER A 145 5.27 -6.36 -6.76
C SER A 145 4.73 -4.93 -6.89
N ALA A 146 3.41 -4.73 -6.82
CA ALA A 146 2.81 -3.40 -6.75
C ALA A 146 3.20 -2.66 -5.47
N CYS A 147 3.19 -3.34 -4.31
CA CYS A 147 3.67 -2.76 -3.04
C CYS A 147 5.16 -2.38 -3.12
N THR A 148 6.00 -3.24 -3.72
CA THR A 148 7.41 -2.94 -3.97
C THR A 148 7.58 -1.70 -4.86
N ALA A 149 6.74 -1.52 -5.89
CA ALA A 149 6.78 -0.33 -6.72
C ALA A 149 6.39 0.94 -5.96
N VAL A 150 5.44 0.85 -5.02
CA VAL A 150 5.11 1.98 -4.13
C VAL A 150 6.29 2.33 -3.21
N LEU A 151 7.02 1.34 -2.68
CA LEU A 151 8.25 1.61 -1.92
C LEU A 151 9.31 2.32 -2.75
N ALA A 152 9.54 1.85 -3.99
CA ALA A 152 10.47 2.52 -4.90
C ALA A 152 10.05 3.96 -5.23
N LEU A 153 8.74 4.23 -5.33
CA LEU A 153 8.19 5.57 -5.55
C LEU A 153 8.52 6.53 -4.39
N LEU A 154 8.59 6.03 -3.14
CA LEU A 154 8.96 6.86 -1.99
C LEU A 154 10.39 7.41 -2.09
N ASP A 155 11.31 6.66 -2.70
CA ASP A 155 12.70 7.09 -2.91
C ASP A 155 12.89 7.87 -4.22
N ALA A 156 12.05 7.61 -5.22
CA ALA A 156 12.10 8.22 -6.54
C ALA A 156 10.76 8.89 -6.91
N PRO A 157 10.38 10.00 -6.24
CA PRO A 157 9.16 10.74 -6.54
C PRO A 157 9.18 11.33 -7.95
N GLU A 158 8.00 11.36 -8.59
CA GLU A 158 7.79 11.94 -9.93
C GLU A 158 7.14 13.34 -9.81
N PRO A 159 7.90 14.44 -9.89
CA PRO A 159 7.34 15.76 -9.65
C PRO A 159 6.39 16.25 -10.74
N ASP A 160 6.42 15.74 -11.98
CA ASP A 160 5.75 16.40 -13.11
C ASP A 160 4.23 16.19 -13.18
N SER A 161 3.70 15.19 -12.49
CA SER A 161 2.25 14.97 -12.32
C SER A 161 1.88 14.72 -10.85
N PRO A 162 1.89 15.77 -10.00
CA PRO A 162 1.75 15.61 -8.57
C PRO A 162 0.29 15.62 -8.11
N LEU A 163 0.01 14.81 -7.08
CA LEU A 163 -1.23 14.90 -6.29
C LEU A 163 -1.07 15.83 -5.08
N ASN A 164 0.18 16.09 -4.66
CA ASN A 164 0.53 17.07 -3.65
C ASN A 164 1.48 18.12 -4.28
N VAL A 165 0.88 19.25 -4.69
CA VAL A 165 1.59 20.33 -5.37
C VAL A 165 2.65 20.97 -4.49
N ASP A 166 2.40 21.10 -3.18
CA ASP A 166 3.36 21.70 -2.25
C ASP A 166 4.62 20.84 -2.14
N ALA A 167 4.45 19.52 -1.96
CA ALA A 167 5.57 18.59 -1.92
C ALA A 167 6.37 18.58 -3.22
N ALA A 168 5.67 18.60 -4.37
CA ALA A 168 6.31 18.68 -5.67
C ALA A 168 7.08 19.98 -5.88
N ASN A 169 6.54 21.12 -5.43
CA ASN A 169 7.21 22.42 -5.57
C ASN A 169 8.49 22.51 -4.76
N VAL A 170 8.49 22.01 -3.51
CA VAL A 170 9.71 21.93 -2.69
C VAL A 170 10.75 21.05 -3.39
N LEU A 171 10.35 19.88 -3.89
CA LEU A 171 11.25 18.99 -4.63
C LEU A 171 11.82 19.65 -5.90
N ARG A 172 10.99 20.30 -6.71
CA ARG A 172 11.41 21.00 -7.94
C ARG A 172 12.33 22.18 -7.66
N SER A 173 12.18 22.85 -6.51
CA SER A 173 13.08 23.92 -6.08
C SER A 173 14.49 23.42 -5.75
N LYS A 174 14.68 22.09 -5.66
CA LYS A 174 15.93 21.41 -5.26
C LYS A 174 16.34 21.68 -3.81
N ASP A 175 15.44 22.20 -2.99
CA ASP A 175 15.64 22.30 -1.53
C ASP A 175 15.41 20.93 -0.87
N MET A 176 16.41 20.06 -1.02
CA MET A 176 16.36 18.70 -0.48
C MET A 176 16.38 18.66 1.04
N ILE A 177 16.87 19.71 1.70
CA ILE A 177 16.85 19.81 3.16
C ILE A 177 15.41 20.05 3.62
N ALA A 178 14.73 21.03 3.03
CA ALA A 178 13.32 21.29 3.34
C ALA A 178 12.43 20.08 3.00
N TYR A 179 12.65 19.47 1.82
CA TYR A 179 11.89 18.29 1.40
C TYR A 179 12.05 17.14 2.40
N ARG A 180 13.29 16.74 2.73
CA ARG A 180 13.55 15.66 3.67
C ARG A 180 13.03 15.96 5.07
N SER A 181 13.20 17.20 5.53
CA SER A 181 12.71 17.63 6.86
C SER A 181 11.19 17.50 6.96
N ALA A 182 10.46 17.89 5.91
CA ALA A 182 9.01 17.75 5.86
C ALA A 182 8.58 16.27 5.85
N CYS A 183 9.18 15.43 5.00
CA CYS A 183 8.90 14.00 4.96
C CYS A 183 9.14 13.34 6.33
N GLN A 184 10.28 13.62 6.96
CA GLN A 184 10.64 13.08 8.27
C GLN A 184 9.69 13.54 9.36
N MET A 185 9.36 14.83 9.40
CA MET A 185 8.40 15.38 10.36
C MET A 185 7.05 14.67 10.27
N TYR A 186 6.48 14.56 9.07
CA TYR A 186 5.18 13.90 8.89
C TYR A 186 5.23 12.39 9.16
N THR A 187 6.34 11.75 8.80
CA THR A 187 6.60 10.33 9.12
C THR A 187 6.61 10.14 10.64
N GLN A 188 7.30 10.99 11.38
CA GLN A 188 7.33 10.93 12.85
C GLN A 188 5.98 11.25 13.50
N ILE A 189 5.13 12.06 12.88
CA ILE A 189 3.81 12.39 13.44
C ILE A 189 2.79 11.28 13.17
N HIS A 190 2.83 10.69 11.98
CA HIS A 190 1.74 9.82 11.49
C HIS A 190 2.12 8.35 11.37
N ALA A 191 3.40 8.03 11.23
CA ALA A 191 3.90 6.70 10.92
C ALA A 191 4.86 6.16 12.01
N SER A 192 4.94 6.83 13.17
CA SER A 192 5.88 6.52 14.28
C SER A 192 5.45 5.36 15.19
N GLY A 193 4.36 4.67 14.88
CA GLY A 193 3.99 3.48 15.64
C GLY A 193 2.62 2.93 15.29
N SER A 194 2.61 1.77 14.65
CA SER A 194 1.80 0.68 15.19
C SER A 194 2.74 -0.06 16.15
N ASN A 195 2.41 -0.06 17.44
CA ASN A 195 3.21 -0.61 18.56
C ASN A 195 3.31 -2.17 18.51
N SER A 196 3.46 -2.73 17.31
CA SER A 196 3.21 -4.12 16.96
C SER A 196 4.28 -4.74 16.03
N TYR A 197 5.31 -3.99 15.61
CA TYR A 197 6.36 -4.44 14.68
C TYR A 197 7.75 -3.89 15.01
#